data_AF-A0A397FYV3-F1
#
_entry.id   AF-A0A397FYV3-F1
#
_cell.length_a   1.000
_cell.length_b   1.000
_cell.length_c   1.000
_cell.angle_alpha   90.00
_cell.angle_beta   90.00
_cell.angle_gamma   90.00
#
_symmetry.space_group_name_H-M   'P 1'
#
loop_
_entity.id
_entity.type
_entity.pdbx_description
1 polymer ?
#
loop_
_entity_poly.entity_id
_entity_poly.type
_entity_poly.pdbx_seq_one_letter_code
_entity_poly.pdbx_strand_id
1 'polypeptide(L)'
;MTRMIFLLLSLAMTAVSAKQTAKTCHTFPSSMEEYSAEFQQPNPPLIKNEFKTSFIQHKWNQNLSHVTSGYIYFSPSQGIVRADEAFDGAMATSVFDYDNMTADGLVDNTMTSFGFDMRPVVWRGYVLSNYPLFAEDMLVQGGATFGGLVERDIVRGRVAAWNLMYASIPLTIYVDACGVMVGFDYFSPLLRTRVITEFFNIDVGPVKV
;
A
#
# COMPACT_ATOMS: atom_id res chain seq x y z
N MET A 1 -52.62 -30.40 38.31
CA MET A 1 -52.27 -29.72 37.05
C MET A 1 -50.82 -29.25 37.13
N THR A 2 -49.95 -29.96 36.43
CA THR A 2 -48.49 -29.88 36.46
C THR A 2 -48.03 -28.84 35.44
N ARG A 3 -47.18 -27.87 35.82
CA ARG A 3 -46.51 -26.98 34.86
C ARG A 3 -45.03 -26.79 35.19
N MET A 4 -44.25 -27.70 34.61
CA MET A 4 -43.11 -27.45 33.70
C MET A 4 -42.12 -26.34 34.07
N ILE A 5 -40.96 -26.76 34.57
CA ILE A 5 -39.71 -25.99 34.69
C ILE A 5 -39.05 -25.94 33.31
N PHE A 6 -38.81 -24.74 32.77
CA PHE A 6 -37.99 -24.55 31.56
C PHE A 6 -36.53 -24.31 31.98
N LEU A 7 -35.66 -25.28 31.70
CA LEU A 7 -34.20 -25.12 31.75
C LEU A 7 -33.73 -24.47 30.44
N LEU A 8 -33.16 -23.27 30.50
CA LEU A 8 -32.46 -22.63 29.38
C LEU A 8 -30.99 -23.06 29.41
N LEU A 9 -30.61 -23.95 28.48
CA LEU A 9 -29.21 -24.28 28.20
C LEU A 9 -28.63 -23.19 27.29
N SER A 10 -27.79 -22.31 27.84
CA SER A 10 -27.01 -21.36 27.05
C SER A 10 -25.76 -22.04 26.49
N LEU A 11 -25.74 -22.32 25.18
CA LEU A 11 -24.55 -22.75 24.45
C LEU A 11 -23.57 -21.57 24.34
N ALA A 12 -22.47 -21.61 25.09
CA ALA A 12 -21.37 -20.67 24.89
C ALA A 12 -20.56 -21.11 23.66
N MET A 13 -20.72 -20.42 22.53
CA MET A 13 -19.82 -20.56 21.38
C MET A 13 -18.49 -19.88 21.72
N THR A 14 -17.48 -20.66 22.06
CA THR A 14 -16.10 -20.19 22.14
C THR A 14 -15.59 -19.94 20.72
N ALA A 15 -15.46 -18.66 20.36
CA ALA A 15 -14.77 -18.26 19.15
C ALA A 15 -13.30 -18.68 19.24
N VAL A 16 -12.92 -19.72 18.50
CA VAL A 16 -11.52 -20.10 18.30
C VAL A 16 -10.89 -19.03 17.42
N SER A 17 -10.29 -18.02 18.05
CA SER A 17 -9.42 -17.08 17.35
C SER A 17 -8.18 -17.85 16.90
N ALA A 18 -8.15 -18.25 15.63
CA ALA A 18 -6.94 -18.77 15.02
C ALA A 18 -5.86 -17.68 15.11
N LYS A 19 -4.89 -17.86 16.01
CA LYS A 19 -3.68 -17.03 16.02
C LYS A 19 -2.94 -17.33 14.72
N GLN A 20 -3.04 -16.41 13.78
CA GLN A 20 -2.22 -16.40 12.58
C GLN A 20 -0.76 -16.35 13.06
N THR A 21 -0.04 -17.46 12.95
CA THR A 21 1.39 -17.52 13.25
C THR A 21 2.08 -16.55 12.30
N ALA A 22 2.53 -15.40 12.83
CA ALA A 22 3.34 -14.47 12.08
C ALA A 22 4.53 -15.23 11.49
N LYS A 23 4.63 -15.31 10.16
CA LYS A 23 5.83 -15.84 9.51
C LYS A 23 7.00 -14.96 9.97
N THR A 24 7.96 -15.54 10.67
CA THR A 24 9.15 -14.84 11.14
C THR A 24 9.99 -14.44 9.92
N CYS A 25 10.05 -13.15 9.62
CA CYS A 25 10.94 -12.64 8.59
C CYS A 25 12.40 -12.80 9.03
N HIS A 26 13.30 -13.00 8.08
CA HIS A 26 14.73 -12.92 8.37
C HIS A 26 15.11 -11.48 8.71
N THR A 27 16.20 -11.26 9.43
CA THR A 27 16.77 -9.92 9.59
C THR A 27 17.62 -9.58 8.37
N PHE A 28 17.75 -8.30 8.04
CA PHE A 28 18.70 -7.87 7.00
C PHE A 28 20.13 -8.27 7.41
N PRO A 29 20.96 -8.75 6.45
CA PRO A 29 22.35 -9.11 6.73
C PRO A 29 23.20 -7.88 7.04
N SER A 30 24.29 -8.07 7.78
CA SER A 30 25.27 -7.01 8.09
C SER A 30 25.90 -6.38 6.85
N SER A 31 25.95 -7.10 5.72
CA SER A 31 26.43 -6.59 4.44
C SER A 31 25.54 -5.51 3.82
N MET A 32 24.32 -5.31 4.33
CA MET A 32 23.43 -4.22 3.94
C MET A 32 23.57 -2.98 4.82
N GLU A 33 24.45 -2.99 5.83
CA GLU A 33 24.74 -1.80 6.61
C GLU A 33 25.71 -0.88 5.84
N GLU A 34 25.25 0.33 5.53
CA GLU A 34 25.91 1.25 4.57
C GLU A 34 27.38 1.57 4.91
N TYR A 35 27.71 1.64 6.20
CA TYR A 35 29.06 1.95 6.69
C TYR A 35 29.81 0.72 7.22
N SER A 36 29.35 -0.49 6.89
CA SER A 36 30.07 -1.73 7.18
C SER A 36 31.24 -1.92 6.21
N ALA A 37 32.35 -2.46 6.69
CA ALA A 37 33.48 -2.86 5.85
C ALA A 37 33.12 -4.02 4.88
N GLU A 38 32.02 -4.73 5.15
CA GLU A 38 31.49 -5.83 4.33
C GLU A 38 30.39 -5.36 3.37
N PHE A 39 30.12 -4.05 3.27
CA PHE A 39 29.02 -3.54 2.47
C PHE A 39 29.12 -3.98 1.00
N GLN A 40 28.01 -4.51 0.50
CA GLN A 40 27.84 -4.84 -0.91
C GLN A 40 26.46 -4.38 -1.35
N GLN A 41 26.38 -3.67 -2.47
CA GLN A 41 25.11 -3.28 -3.09
C GLN A 41 24.26 -4.55 -3.28
N PRO A 42 23.15 -4.72 -2.54
CA PRO A 42 22.33 -5.90 -2.68
C PRO A 42 21.59 -5.87 -4.02
N ASN A 43 21.34 -7.05 -4.57
CA ASN A 43 20.45 -7.18 -5.73
C ASN A 43 19.03 -6.78 -5.32
N PRO A 44 18.29 -6.04 -6.18
CA PRO A 44 16.88 -5.74 -5.94
C PRO A 44 16.05 -7.02 -5.73
N PRO A 45 15.20 -7.09 -4.69
CA PRO A 45 14.36 -8.25 -4.44
C PRO A 45 13.13 -8.23 -5.35
N LEU A 46 12.52 -9.40 -5.51
CA LEU A 46 11.11 -9.50 -5.89
C LEU A 46 10.24 -9.03 -4.72
N ILE A 47 9.13 -8.37 -5.03
CA ILE A 47 8.17 -7.89 -4.03
C ILE A 47 6.88 -8.68 -4.07
N LYS A 48 6.28 -8.90 -2.89
CA LYS A 48 4.91 -9.42 -2.81
C LYS A 48 3.96 -8.31 -3.25
N ASN A 49 3.42 -8.45 -4.44
CA ASN A 49 2.71 -7.39 -5.13
C ASN A 49 1.19 -7.49 -5.06
N GLU A 50 0.66 -8.60 -4.53
CA GLU A 50 -0.77 -8.79 -4.31
C GLU A 50 -1.07 -8.79 -2.81
N PHE A 51 -1.76 -7.74 -2.36
CA PHE A 51 -2.07 -7.53 -0.96
C PHE A 51 -3.13 -6.44 -0.80
N LYS A 52 -3.73 -6.42 0.39
CA LYS A 52 -4.64 -5.36 0.83
C LYS A 52 -4.13 -4.81 2.16
N THR A 53 -4.26 -3.51 2.37
CA THR A 53 -3.65 -2.85 3.54
C THR A 53 -4.37 -1.57 3.90
N SER A 54 -4.26 -1.17 5.18
CA SER A 54 -4.53 0.21 5.56
C SER A 54 -3.37 1.10 5.11
N PHE A 55 -3.63 2.38 4.82
CA PHE A 55 -2.60 3.32 4.43
C PHE A 55 -2.82 4.73 5.00
N ILE A 56 -1.73 5.47 5.13
CA ILE A 56 -1.71 6.94 5.28
C ILE A 56 -0.82 7.49 4.17
N GLN A 57 -1.27 8.55 3.52
CA GLN A 57 -0.51 9.28 2.50
C GLN A 57 -0.50 10.77 2.83
N HIS A 58 0.68 11.37 2.87
CA HIS A 58 0.82 12.82 3.01
C HIS A 58 1.43 13.41 1.73
N LYS A 59 0.74 14.40 1.17
CA LYS A 59 1.19 15.19 0.03
C LYS A 59 1.41 16.62 0.48
N TRP A 60 2.59 17.18 0.27
CA TRP A 60 2.84 18.56 0.62
C TRP A 60 3.82 19.29 -0.30
N ASN A 61 3.63 20.60 -0.37
CA ASN A 61 4.56 21.59 -0.93
C ASN A 61 4.35 22.92 -0.19
N GLN A 62 4.86 24.03 -0.72
CA GLN A 62 4.72 25.36 -0.07
C GLN A 62 3.27 25.83 0.11
N ASN A 63 2.32 25.31 -0.68
CA ASN A 63 0.93 25.75 -0.75
C ASN A 63 -0.08 24.63 -0.46
N LEU A 64 0.38 23.41 -0.18
CA LEU A 64 -0.46 22.22 -0.01
C LEU A 64 0.03 21.42 1.20
N SER A 65 -0.90 21.00 2.04
CA SER A 65 -0.72 19.91 3.00
C SER A 65 -1.98 19.06 3.00
N HIS A 66 -1.87 17.83 2.51
CA HIS A 66 -3.01 16.95 2.28
C HIS A 66 -2.69 15.56 2.82
N VAL A 67 -3.31 15.22 3.95
CA VAL A 67 -3.15 13.91 4.61
C VAL A 67 -4.41 13.09 4.34
N THR A 68 -4.23 11.99 3.64
CA THR A 68 -5.28 11.02 3.31
C THR A 68 -5.00 9.74 4.07
N SER A 69 -6.07 9.06 4.50
CA SER A 69 -5.96 7.73 5.09
C SER A 69 -7.05 6.83 4.54
N GLY A 70 -6.82 5.53 4.55
CA GLY A 70 -7.81 4.62 4.02
C GLY A 70 -7.37 3.17 3.96
N TYR A 71 -7.99 2.44 3.04
CA TYR A 71 -7.71 1.05 2.76
C TYR A 71 -7.48 0.87 1.25
N ILE A 72 -6.41 0.18 0.88
CA ILE A 72 -5.99 0.03 -0.52
C ILE A 72 -5.79 -1.45 -0.85
N TYR A 73 -6.18 -1.79 -2.08
CA TYR A 73 -6.16 -3.12 -2.66
C TYR A 73 -5.26 -3.09 -3.88
N PHE A 74 -4.16 -3.83 -3.84
CA PHE A 74 -3.30 -4.05 -5.00
C PHE A 74 -3.59 -5.42 -5.58
N SER A 75 -4.11 -5.46 -6.81
CA SER A 75 -4.35 -6.69 -7.56
C SER A 75 -3.74 -6.63 -8.96
N PRO A 76 -2.41 -6.77 -9.08
CA PRO A 76 -1.73 -6.86 -10.37
C PRO A 76 -2.24 -7.99 -11.26
N SER A 77 -2.69 -9.10 -10.67
CA SER A 77 -3.28 -10.23 -11.40
C SER A 77 -4.59 -9.88 -12.13
N GLN A 78 -5.26 -8.81 -11.71
CA GLN A 78 -6.46 -8.25 -12.34
C GLN A 78 -6.21 -6.90 -13.02
N GLY A 79 -4.97 -6.41 -13.05
CA GLY A 79 -4.67 -5.06 -13.57
C GLY A 79 -5.31 -3.92 -12.76
N ILE A 80 -5.67 -4.14 -11.48
CA ILE A 80 -6.47 -3.18 -10.70
C ILE A 80 -5.74 -2.73 -9.44
N VAL A 81 -5.81 -1.41 -9.19
CA VAL A 81 -5.63 -0.83 -7.85
C VAL A 81 -6.94 -0.19 -7.42
N ARG A 82 -7.42 -0.52 -6.22
CA ARG A 82 -8.56 0.19 -5.61
C ARG A 82 -8.11 0.86 -4.32
N ALA A 83 -8.43 2.14 -4.18
CA ALA A 83 -8.16 2.91 -2.97
C ALA A 83 -9.48 3.46 -2.42
N ASP A 84 -9.84 3.04 -1.21
CA ASP A 84 -10.91 3.61 -0.41
C ASP A 84 -10.25 4.61 0.54
N GLU A 85 -10.53 5.90 0.37
CA GLU A 85 -9.81 6.98 1.02
C GLU A 85 -10.74 7.98 1.71
N ALA A 86 -10.24 8.57 2.80
CA ALA A 86 -10.88 9.63 3.54
C ALA A 86 -9.94 10.85 3.63
N PHE A 87 -10.49 12.02 3.35
CA PHE A 87 -9.81 13.30 3.42
C PHE A 87 -10.82 14.41 3.76
N ASP A 88 -10.48 15.28 4.73
CA ASP A 88 -11.26 16.47 5.10
C ASP A 88 -12.77 16.21 5.30
N GLY A 89 -13.10 15.10 5.97
CA GLY A 89 -14.49 14.70 6.24
C GLY A 89 -15.25 14.12 5.05
N ALA A 90 -14.63 14.06 3.86
CA ALA A 90 -15.16 13.37 2.69
C ALA A 90 -14.55 11.96 2.55
N MET A 91 -15.29 11.07 1.89
CA MET A 91 -14.81 9.74 1.52
C MET A 91 -14.86 9.58 0.00
N ALA A 92 -13.91 8.82 -0.55
CA ALA A 92 -13.94 8.41 -1.94
C ALA A 92 -13.46 6.97 -2.09
N THR A 93 -13.97 6.28 -3.10
CA THR A 93 -13.38 5.05 -3.62
C THR A 93 -12.95 5.32 -5.04
N SER A 94 -11.70 5.01 -5.36
CA SER A 94 -11.15 5.06 -6.72
C SER A 94 -10.77 3.67 -7.16
N VAL A 95 -11.20 3.26 -8.36
CA VAL A 95 -10.79 2.02 -9.01
C VAL A 95 -9.98 2.41 -10.25
N PHE A 96 -8.68 2.13 -10.20
CA PHE A 96 -7.73 2.35 -11.28
C PHE A 96 -7.57 1.05 -12.08
N ASP A 97 -7.93 1.10 -13.36
CA ASP A 97 -7.83 0.00 -14.31
C ASP A 97 -6.61 0.20 -15.22
N TYR A 98 -5.55 -0.56 -14.94
CA TYR A 98 -4.29 -0.53 -15.68
C TYR A 98 -4.32 -1.36 -16.97
N ASP A 99 -5.36 -2.17 -17.19
CA ASP A 99 -5.58 -2.80 -18.49
C ASP A 99 -6.15 -1.78 -19.50
N ASN A 100 -6.68 -0.66 -19.01
CA ASN A 100 -7.17 0.45 -19.82
C ASN A 100 -6.34 1.74 -19.59
N MET A 101 -5.21 1.83 -20.30
CA MET A 101 -4.31 2.99 -20.26
C MET A 101 -4.26 3.74 -21.60
N THR A 102 -4.07 5.05 -21.56
CA THR A 102 -3.73 5.84 -22.74
C THR A 102 -2.29 5.59 -23.19
N ALA A 103 -1.96 5.95 -24.42
CA ALA A 103 -0.59 5.88 -24.94
C ALA A 103 0.41 6.73 -24.12
N ASP A 104 -0.09 7.81 -23.49
CA ASP A 104 0.71 8.70 -22.64
C ASP A 104 0.80 8.21 -21.18
N GLY A 105 0.28 7.01 -20.87
CA GLY A 105 0.39 6.38 -19.56
C GLY A 105 -0.66 6.84 -18.53
N LEU A 106 -1.74 7.48 -18.95
CA LEU A 106 -2.86 7.80 -18.06
C LEU A 106 -3.74 6.57 -17.85
N VAL A 107 -4.16 6.35 -16.60
CA VAL A 107 -4.91 5.17 -16.16
C VAL A 107 -6.39 5.51 -16.07
N ASP A 108 -7.28 4.65 -16.57
CA ASP A 108 -8.72 4.81 -16.39
C ASP A 108 -9.07 4.69 -14.90
N ASN A 109 -9.72 5.71 -14.36
CA ASN A 109 -10.15 5.75 -12.97
C ASN A 109 -11.66 5.97 -12.92
N THR A 110 -12.36 5.10 -12.19
CA THR A 110 -13.72 5.36 -11.73
C THR A 110 -13.69 5.74 -10.25
N MET A 111 -14.01 6.99 -9.95
CA MET A 111 -14.07 7.53 -8.60
C MET A 111 -15.52 7.74 -8.16
N THR A 112 -15.90 7.21 -7.01
CA THR A 112 -17.15 7.54 -6.32
C THR A 112 -16.83 8.30 -5.04
N SER A 113 -17.29 9.54 -4.92
CA SER A 113 -17.11 10.36 -3.73
C SER A 113 -18.40 10.56 -2.96
N PHE A 114 -18.27 10.74 -1.65
CA PHE A 114 -19.36 10.97 -0.70
C PHE A 114 -19.04 12.25 0.07
N GLY A 115 -19.85 13.29 -0.15
CA GLY A 115 -19.82 14.51 0.65
C GLY A 115 -20.64 14.39 1.93
N PHE A 116 -20.85 15.51 2.62
CA PHE A 116 -21.60 15.56 3.88
C PHE A 116 -23.07 15.09 3.77
N ASP A 117 -23.68 15.19 2.58
CA ASP A 117 -25.05 14.72 2.34
C ASP A 117 -25.14 13.22 2.01
N MET A 118 -23.99 12.53 2.03
CA MET A 118 -23.83 11.09 1.76
C MET A 118 -24.35 10.64 0.39
N ARG A 119 -24.61 11.58 -0.53
CA ARG A 119 -25.00 11.24 -1.90
C ARG A 119 -23.75 10.89 -2.71
N PRO A 120 -23.72 9.74 -3.39
CA PRO A 120 -22.57 9.38 -4.21
C PRO A 120 -22.52 10.26 -5.45
N VAL A 121 -21.35 10.81 -5.74
CA VAL A 121 -21.02 11.42 -7.03
C VAL A 121 -20.02 10.52 -7.72
N VAL A 122 -20.35 10.09 -8.94
CA VAL A 122 -19.48 9.23 -9.75
C VAL A 122 -18.81 10.06 -10.83
N TRP A 123 -17.50 9.95 -10.92
CA TRP A 123 -16.68 10.50 -11.98
C TRP A 123 -15.85 9.38 -12.61
N ARG A 124 -15.66 9.41 -13.93
CA ARG A 124 -14.76 8.51 -14.65
C ARG A 124 -13.90 9.27 -15.64
N GLY A 125 -12.63 8.94 -15.71
CA GLY A 125 -11.70 9.50 -16.68
C GLY A 125 -10.27 9.02 -16.48
N TYR A 126 -9.40 9.41 -17.41
CA TYR A 126 -7.99 9.02 -17.38
C TYR A 126 -7.17 9.99 -16.51
N VAL A 127 -6.37 9.44 -15.58
CA VAL A 127 -5.55 10.21 -14.64
C VAL A 127 -4.12 9.71 -14.57
N LEU A 128 -3.20 10.59 -14.15
CA LEU A 128 -1.90 10.15 -13.65
C LEU A 128 -2.10 9.62 -12.23
N SER A 129 -2.12 8.29 -12.09
CA SER A 129 -2.43 7.63 -10.82
C SER A 129 -1.39 7.98 -9.73
N ASN A 130 -1.87 8.26 -8.52
CA ASN A 130 -1.02 8.38 -7.32
C ASN A 130 -0.72 7.02 -6.67
N TYR A 131 -1.29 5.94 -7.21
CA TYR A 131 -1.21 4.59 -6.69
C TYR A 131 -0.77 3.64 -7.80
N PRO A 132 0.55 3.53 -8.10
CA PRO A 132 1.07 2.71 -9.19
C PRO A 132 0.66 1.23 -9.07
N LEU A 133 0.53 0.55 -10.19
CA LEU A 133 0.47 -0.90 -10.19
C LEU A 133 1.89 -1.47 -10.05
N PHE A 134 2.17 -2.09 -8.91
CA PHE A 134 3.48 -2.67 -8.63
C PHE A 134 3.56 -4.08 -9.20
N ALA A 135 4.45 -4.31 -10.18
CA ALA A 135 4.80 -5.66 -10.61
C ALA A 135 5.73 -6.33 -9.60
N GLU A 136 5.70 -7.67 -9.50
CA GLU A 136 6.55 -8.44 -8.58
C GLU A 136 8.05 -8.17 -8.81
N ASP A 137 8.45 -7.96 -10.06
CA ASP A 137 9.83 -7.73 -10.47
C ASP A 137 10.14 -6.26 -10.75
N MET A 138 9.28 -5.32 -10.33
CA MET A 138 9.42 -3.89 -10.63
C MET A 138 10.76 -3.32 -10.17
N LEU A 139 11.28 -3.74 -9.02
CA LEU A 139 12.58 -3.28 -8.53
C LEU A 139 13.74 -3.82 -9.38
N VAL A 140 13.61 -5.03 -9.90
CA VAL A 140 14.60 -5.67 -10.77
C VAL A 140 14.59 -5.02 -12.14
N GLN A 141 13.42 -4.91 -12.78
CA GLN A 141 13.27 -4.29 -14.10
C GLN A 141 13.60 -2.80 -14.09
N GLY A 142 13.27 -2.11 -13.00
CA GLY A 142 13.56 -0.69 -12.83
C GLY A 142 15.01 -0.37 -12.49
N GLY A 143 15.88 -1.39 -12.35
CA GLY A 143 17.29 -1.20 -11.98
C GLY A 143 17.44 -0.50 -10.63
N ALA A 144 16.61 -0.87 -9.65
CA ALA A 144 16.55 -0.17 -8.38
C ALA A 144 17.90 -0.19 -7.66
N THR A 145 18.28 0.95 -7.07
CA THR A 145 19.48 1.08 -6.25
C THR A 145 19.10 1.06 -4.78
N PHE A 146 19.86 0.35 -3.96
CA PHE A 146 19.64 0.29 -2.52
C PHE A 146 19.95 1.65 -1.90
N GLY A 147 18.99 2.19 -1.17
CA GLY A 147 19.07 3.50 -0.53
C GLY A 147 19.31 3.46 0.97
N GLY A 148 19.60 2.28 1.53
CA GLY A 148 19.86 2.09 2.95
C GLY A 148 18.77 1.35 3.71
N LEU A 149 19.12 0.99 4.95
CA LEU A 149 18.18 0.50 5.94
C LEU A 149 17.66 1.70 6.75
N VAL A 150 16.35 1.94 6.72
CA VAL A 150 15.71 3.10 7.36
C VAL A 150 14.59 2.66 8.30
N GLU A 151 14.23 3.53 9.25
CA GLU A 151 13.01 3.38 10.05
C GLU A 151 11.84 4.16 9.41
N ARG A 152 10.62 3.70 9.63
CA ARG A 152 9.36 4.35 9.20
C ARG A 152 8.50 4.61 10.44
N ASP A 153 7.55 5.54 10.35
CA ASP A 153 6.81 5.99 11.54
C ASP A 153 5.84 4.91 12.06
N ILE A 154 5.24 4.13 11.17
CA ILE A 154 4.22 3.13 11.53
C ILE A 154 4.77 1.71 11.60
N VAL A 155 5.75 1.39 10.75
CA VAL A 155 6.32 0.03 10.61
C VAL A 155 7.43 -0.15 11.63
N ARG A 156 7.37 -1.22 12.43
CA ARG A 156 8.41 -1.51 13.42
C ARG A 156 9.66 -2.09 12.77
N GLY A 157 10.81 -1.56 13.20
CA GLY A 157 12.13 -2.03 12.77
C GLY A 157 12.60 -1.35 11.49
N ARG A 158 13.80 -1.75 11.03
CA ARG A 158 14.38 -1.23 9.79
C ARG A 158 13.73 -1.88 8.58
N VAL A 159 13.60 -1.12 7.49
CA VAL A 159 13.16 -1.56 6.16
C VAL A 159 14.20 -1.13 5.12
N ALA A 160 14.27 -1.84 4.00
CA ALA A 160 15.17 -1.51 2.91
C ALA A 160 14.52 -0.49 1.97
N ALA A 161 15.19 0.65 1.76
CA ALA A 161 14.80 1.63 0.75
C ALA A 161 15.37 1.23 -0.62
N TRP A 162 14.54 1.30 -1.67
CA TRP A 162 14.92 0.99 -3.04
C TRP A 162 14.53 2.15 -3.96
N ASN A 163 15.53 2.81 -4.53
CA ASN A 163 15.37 3.98 -5.39
C ASN A 163 15.36 3.58 -6.86
N LEU A 164 14.37 4.04 -7.63
CA LEU A 164 14.28 3.85 -9.07
C LEU A 164 13.63 5.06 -9.76
N MET A 165 13.73 5.10 -11.08
CA MET A 165 12.97 6.05 -11.91
C MET A 165 11.74 5.33 -12.47
N TYR A 166 10.55 5.83 -12.16
CA TYR A 166 9.29 5.33 -12.71
C TYR A 166 8.60 6.43 -13.52
N ALA A 167 8.43 6.24 -14.83
CA ALA A 167 7.87 7.27 -15.73
C ALA A 167 8.53 8.66 -15.57
N SER A 168 9.86 8.70 -15.48
CA SER A 168 10.66 9.91 -15.21
C SER A 168 10.46 10.56 -13.84
N ILE A 169 9.80 9.88 -12.90
CA ILE A 169 9.61 10.31 -11.52
C ILE A 169 10.53 9.49 -10.60
N PRO A 170 11.37 10.14 -9.75
CA PRO A 170 12.09 9.44 -8.70
C PRO A 170 11.11 8.81 -7.72
N LEU A 171 11.23 7.50 -7.53
CA LEU A 171 10.40 6.69 -6.67
C LEU A 171 11.29 5.91 -5.69
N THR A 172 10.96 5.99 -4.41
CA THR A 172 11.56 5.15 -3.38
C THR A 172 10.51 4.16 -2.90
N ILE A 173 10.78 2.86 -3.02
CA ILE A 173 9.93 1.79 -2.48
C ILE A 173 10.59 1.26 -1.20
N TYR A 174 9.81 1.11 -0.15
CA TYR A 174 10.27 0.53 1.12
C TYR A 174 9.80 -0.90 1.25
N VAL A 175 10.73 -1.82 1.47
CA VAL A 175 10.46 -3.26 1.52
C VAL A 175 10.98 -3.82 2.84
N ASP A 176 10.16 -4.59 3.54
CA ASP A 176 10.60 -5.32 4.73
C ASP A 176 11.50 -6.52 4.38
N ALA A 177 12.08 -7.15 5.38
CA ALA A 177 12.95 -8.31 5.16
C ALA A 177 12.20 -9.59 4.72
N CYS A 178 10.86 -9.53 4.63
CA CYS A 178 10.01 -10.55 4.05
C CYS A 178 9.66 -10.29 2.58
N GLY A 179 10.19 -9.23 1.96
CA GLY A 179 9.84 -8.85 0.58
C GLY A 179 8.47 -8.19 0.46
N VAL A 180 7.89 -7.71 1.55
CA VAL A 180 6.60 -6.99 1.54
C VAL A 180 6.86 -5.51 1.41
N MET A 181 6.21 -4.87 0.43
CA MET A 181 6.24 -3.41 0.31
C MET A 181 5.44 -2.79 1.45
N VAL A 182 6.08 -1.91 2.22
CA VAL A 182 5.47 -1.24 3.38
C VAL A 182 5.17 0.24 3.16
N GLY A 183 5.49 0.75 1.97
CA GLY A 183 5.26 2.13 1.59
C GLY A 183 6.09 2.54 0.40
N PHE A 184 5.85 3.75 -0.08
CA PHE A 184 6.63 4.36 -1.14
C PHE A 184 6.57 5.88 -1.07
N ASP A 185 7.60 6.53 -1.56
CA ASP A 185 7.72 7.98 -1.63
C ASP A 185 8.07 8.42 -3.06
N TYR A 186 7.53 9.55 -3.51
CA TYR A 186 7.90 10.15 -4.78
C TYR A 186 7.77 11.67 -4.76
N PHE A 187 8.28 12.32 -5.81
CA PHE A 187 8.09 13.75 -6.04
C PHE A 187 7.27 13.96 -7.31
N SER A 188 6.10 14.60 -7.20
CA SER A 188 5.38 15.06 -8.38
C SER A 188 6.15 16.25 -8.98
N PRO A 189 6.73 16.11 -10.19
CA PRO A 189 7.72 17.07 -10.70
C PRO A 189 7.12 18.44 -11.01
N LEU A 190 5.87 18.49 -11.48
CA LEU A 190 5.23 19.73 -11.92
C LEU A 190 5.01 20.71 -10.76
N LEU A 191 4.57 20.21 -9.60
CA LEU A 191 4.25 21.04 -8.43
C LEU A 191 5.33 20.96 -7.34
N ARG A 192 6.40 20.19 -7.58
CA ARG A 192 7.44 19.86 -6.58
C ARG A 192 6.82 19.36 -5.27
N THR A 193 5.75 18.59 -5.41
CA THR A 193 5.01 18.04 -4.27
C THR A 193 5.67 16.75 -3.84
N ARG A 194 6.10 16.69 -2.57
CA ARG A 194 6.54 15.44 -1.97
C ARG A 194 5.32 14.64 -1.57
N VAL A 195 5.35 13.34 -1.88
CA VAL A 195 4.32 12.38 -1.50
C VAL A 195 5.00 11.25 -0.77
N ILE A 196 4.52 10.93 0.43
CA ILE A 196 4.95 9.76 1.20
C ILE A 196 3.73 8.92 1.50
N THR A 197 3.88 7.60 1.40
CA THR A 197 2.82 6.64 1.69
C THR A 197 3.34 5.58 2.65
N GLU A 198 2.63 5.33 3.74
CA GLU A 198 2.90 4.25 4.68
C GLU A 198 1.76 3.25 4.72
N PHE A 199 2.11 1.97 4.78
CA PHE A 199 1.18 0.84 4.87
C PHE A 199 1.28 0.15 6.22
N PHE A 200 0.14 -0.33 6.72
CA PHE A 200 0.05 -1.11 7.94
C PHE A 200 -1.17 -2.02 7.91
N ASN A 201 -1.14 -3.09 8.71
CA ASN A 201 -2.11 -4.20 8.63
C ASN A 201 -2.14 -4.83 7.22
N ILE A 202 -0.96 -5.05 6.64
CA ILE A 202 -0.80 -5.62 5.30
C ILE A 202 -1.19 -7.10 5.35
N ASP A 203 -2.19 -7.48 4.56
CA ASP A 203 -2.61 -8.87 4.33
C ASP A 203 -2.20 -9.28 2.92
N VAL A 204 -1.13 -10.07 2.84
CA VAL A 204 -0.55 -10.53 1.57
C VAL A 204 -1.29 -11.76 1.06
N GLY A 205 -1.62 -11.73 -0.22
CA GLY A 205 -2.23 -12.84 -0.93
C GLY A 205 -3.17 -12.34 -2.02
N PRO A 206 -3.84 -13.27 -2.73
CA PRO A 206 -4.76 -12.91 -3.79
C PRO A 206 -5.84 -11.93 -3.32
N VAL A 207 -6.04 -10.87 -4.08
CA VAL A 207 -7.03 -9.82 -3.82
C VAL A 207 -8.04 -9.83 -4.96
N LYS A 208 -9.32 -10.00 -4.63
CA LYS A 208 -10.42 -9.76 -5.55
C LYS A 208 -10.98 -8.38 -5.28
N VAL A 209 -11.12 -7.58 -6.32
CA VAL A 209 -11.55 -6.17 -6.26
C VAL A 209 -12.94 -6.05 -6.85
#